data_AF-A0A5B7ICY0-F1
#
_entry.id   AF-A0A5B7ICY0-F1
#
_cell.length_a   1.000
_cell.length_b   1.000
_cell.length_c   1.000
_cell.angle_alpha   90.00
_cell.angle_beta   90.00
_cell.angle_gamma   90.00
#
_symmetry.space_group_name_H-M   'P 1'
#
loop_
_entity.id
_entity.type
_entity.pdbx_description
1 polymer ?
#
loop_
_entity_poly.entity_id
_entity_poly.type
_entity_poly.pdbx_seq_one_letter_code
_entity_poly.pdbx_strand_id
1 'polypeptide(L)'
;MFDGEYEGLKAIQATGTVRVPTPHLALDNPAGGAVLVMEYLDMHGLHRKAGQLGTQLARLHLHNTAARDTAAASRVGAGTTTCVEQFGFHINTCCGYISQDNTWADDWLVFYSRKLDFQLNLIQKEVSE
;
A
#
# COMPACT_ATOMS: atom_id res chain seq x y z
N MET A 1 -7.44 10.44 4.16
CA MET A 1 -6.04 10.45 3.67
C MET A 1 -5.15 9.69 4.63
N PHE A 2 -4.99 10.14 5.88
CA PHE A 2 -4.11 9.49 6.85
C PHE A 2 -4.53 8.06 7.21
N ASP A 3 -5.81 7.70 7.16
CA ASP A 3 -6.23 6.30 7.36
C ASP A 3 -5.64 5.37 6.29
N GLY A 4 -5.59 5.82 5.04
CA GLY A 4 -4.99 5.05 3.94
C GLY A 4 -3.49 4.88 4.11
N GLU A 5 -2.79 5.93 4.57
CA GLU A 5 -1.35 5.86 4.88
C GLU A 5 -1.08 4.94 6.08
N TYR A 6 -1.87 5.06 7.15
CA TYR A 6 -1.81 4.22 8.34
C TYR A 6 -1.98 2.73 8.00
N GLU A 7 -3.02 2.39 7.26
CA GLU A 7 -3.28 1.01 6.83
C GLU A 7 -2.23 0.50 5.84
N GLY A 8 -1.72 1.36 4.96
CA GLY A 8 -0.60 1.04 4.07
C GLY A 8 0.69 0.69 4.83
N LEU A 9 1.07 1.50 5.82
CA LEU A 9 2.23 1.24 6.67
C LEU A 9 2.08 -0.07 7.45
N LYS A 10 0.89 -0.34 8.01
CA LYS A 10 0.60 -1.61 8.69
C LYS A 10 0.74 -2.81 7.75
N ALA A 11 0.21 -2.72 6.54
CA ALA A 11 0.29 -3.78 5.54
C ALA A 11 1.75 -4.09 5.16
N ILE A 12 2.56 -3.05 4.91
CA ILE A 12 3.98 -3.24 4.60
C ILE A 12 4.72 -3.83 5.81
N GLN A 13 4.48 -3.31 7.02
CA GLN A 13 5.11 -3.78 8.26
C GLN A 13 4.81 -5.26 8.52
N ALA A 14 3.58 -5.70 8.29
CA ALA A 14 3.15 -7.08 8.49
C ALA A 14 3.90 -8.10 7.61
N THR A 15 4.43 -7.66 6.46
CA THR A 15 5.24 -8.55 5.59
C THR A 15 6.61 -8.86 6.17
N GLY A 16 7.12 -8.04 7.11
CA GLY A 16 8.46 -8.20 7.68
C GLY A 16 9.61 -8.04 6.66
N THR A 17 9.37 -7.41 5.51
CA THR A 17 10.34 -7.34 4.40
C THR A 17 11.23 -6.11 4.42
N VAL A 18 10.65 -4.91 4.29
CA VAL A 18 11.34 -3.62 4.30
C VAL A 18 10.96 -2.84 5.56
N ARG A 19 11.91 -2.08 6.12
CA ARG A 19 11.66 -1.23 7.29
C ARG A 19 10.77 -0.05 6.89
N VAL A 20 9.69 0.13 7.62
CA VAL A 20 8.80 1.29 7.59
C VAL A 20 8.67 1.85 9.02
N PRO A 21 8.32 3.14 9.20
CA PRO A 21 7.98 3.65 10.52
C PRO A 21 6.75 2.90 11.05
N THR A 22 6.80 2.48 12.30
CA THR A 22 5.64 1.84 12.95
C THR A 22 4.50 2.85 13.09
N PRO A 23 3.34 2.64 12.44
CA PRO A 23 2.21 3.54 12.59
C PRO A 23 1.52 3.30 13.95
N HIS A 24 1.19 4.36 14.67
CA HIS A 24 0.54 4.28 15.98
C HIS A 24 -0.94 4.65 15.91
N LEU A 25 -1.26 5.82 15.35
CA LEU A 25 -2.63 6.37 15.34
C LEU A 25 -2.86 7.23 14.10
N ALA A 26 -4.06 7.17 13.52
CA ALA A 26 -4.61 8.17 12.60
C ALA A 26 -5.90 8.72 13.22
N LEU A 27 -6.03 10.05 13.32
CA LEU A 27 -7.16 10.70 13.99
C LEU A 27 -7.62 11.93 13.20
N ASP A 28 -8.93 12.05 13.02
CA ASP A 28 -9.56 13.30 12.58
C ASP A 28 -9.64 14.29 13.74
N ASN A 29 -9.40 15.57 13.45
CA ASN A 29 -9.63 16.65 14.39
C ASN A 29 -11.04 17.21 14.18
N PRO A 30 -11.95 17.16 15.19
CA PRO A 30 -13.30 17.72 15.08
C PRO A 30 -13.33 19.22 14.73
N ALA A 31 -12.28 19.96 15.07
CA ALA A 31 -12.15 21.39 14.73
C ALA A 31 -11.59 21.64 13.32
N GLY A 32 -11.26 20.58 12.57
CA GLY A 32 -10.73 20.63 11.21
C GLY A 32 -9.30 20.09 11.10
N GLY A 33 -9.04 19.36 10.02
CA GLY A 33 -7.76 18.67 9.78
C GLY A 33 -7.70 17.27 10.37
N ALA A 34 -6.54 16.64 10.29
CA ALA A 34 -6.30 15.29 10.80
C ALA A 34 -4.81 15.14 11.17
N VAL A 35 -4.46 14.08 11.88
CA VAL A 35 -3.07 13.77 12.29
C VAL A 35 -2.77 12.29 12.11
N LEU A 36 -1.54 11.99 11.68
CA LEU A 36 -0.94 10.66 11.70
C LEU A 36 0.24 10.65 12.67
N VAL A 37 0.22 9.73 13.63
CA VAL A 37 1.27 9.51 14.62
C VAL A 37 1.97 8.19 14.30
N MET A 38 3.29 8.23 14.17
CA MET A 38 4.12 7.06 13.84
C MET A 38 5.49 7.18 14.49
N GLU A 39 6.23 6.08 14.46
CA GLU A 39 7.62 5.99 14.89
C GLU A 39 8.50 7.06 14.22
N TYR A 40 9.29 7.76 15.03
CA TYR A 40 10.36 8.61 14.52
C TYR A 40 11.55 7.77 14.05
N LEU A 41 12.00 8.01 12.82
CA LEU A 41 13.18 7.36 12.26
C LEU A 41 14.34 8.37 12.21
N ASP A 42 15.43 8.06 12.91
CA ASP A 42 16.71 8.75 12.72
C ASP A 42 17.32 8.29 11.39
N MET A 43 17.10 9.08 10.34
CA MET A 43 17.43 8.70 8.97
C MET A 43 18.89 9.04 8.63
N HIS A 44 19.56 8.08 8.00
CA HIS A 44 20.93 8.24 7.48
C HIS A 44 21.02 7.81 6.02
N GLY A 45 22.07 8.24 5.33
CA GLY A 45 22.30 7.92 3.91
C GLY A 45 22.35 6.42 3.62
N LEU A 46 21.68 6.00 2.54
CA LEU A 46 21.57 4.60 2.11
C LEU A 46 22.71 4.13 1.18
N HIS A 47 23.77 4.91 1.00
CA HIS A 47 24.82 4.65 -0.01
C HIS A 47 25.40 3.24 0.03
N ARG A 48 25.54 2.64 1.22
CA ARG A 48 26.05 1.26 1.40
C ARG A 48 24.96 0.18 1.46
N LYS A 49 23.68 0.58 1.52
CA LYS A 49 22.52 -0.31 1.74
C LYS A 49 21.54 -0.37 0.57
N ALA A 50 21.80 0.35 -0.53
CA ALA A 50 20.91 0.37 -1.70
C ALA A 50 20.61 -1.04 -2.27
N GLY A 51 21.61 -1.91 -2.37
CA GLY A 51 21.41 -3.31 -2.81
C GLY A 51 20.55 -4.13 -1.84
N GLN A 52 20.71 -3.91 -0.54
CA GLN A 52 19.87 -4.53 0.49
C GLN A 52 18.41 -4.04 0.38
N LEU A 53 18.21 -2.73 0.20
CA LEU A 53 16.88 -2.15 -0.01
C LEU A 53 16.20 -2.77 -1.25
N GLY A 54 16.92 -2.89 -2.37
CA GLY A 54 16.38 -3.54 -3.58
C GLY A 54 15.95 -4.99 -3.33
N THR A 55 16.74 -5.75 -2.58
CA THR A 55 16.39 -7.13 -2.19
C THR A 55 15.16 -7.17 -1.28
N GLN A 56 15.05 -6.27 -0.30
CA GLN A 56 13.90 -6.19 0.60
C GLN A 56 12.62 -5.79 -0.16
N LEU A 57 12.72 -4.85 -1.09
CA LEU A 57 11.60 -4.41 -1.92
C LEU A 57 11.12 -5.52 -2.87
N ALA A 58 12.04 -6.28 -3.47
CA ALA A 58 11.67 -7.44 -4.28
C ALA A 58 10.92 -8.51 -3.46
N ARG A 59 11.34 -8.74 -2.21
CA ARG A 59 10.62 -9.64 -1.28
C ARG A 59 9.23 -9.10 -0.93
N LEU A 60 9.09 -7.79 -0.73
CA LEU A 60 7.78 -7.17 -0.50
C LEU A 60 6.83 -7.45 -1.68
N HIS A 61 7.28 -7.22 -2.92
CA HIS A 61 6.46 -7.46 -4.11
C HIS A 61 6.06 -8.94 -4.28
N LEU A 62 6.94 -9.87 -3.91
CA LEU A 62 6.69 -11.31 -4.04
C LEU A 62 5.92 -11.92 -2.86
N HIS A 63 5.64 -11.15 -1.79
CA HIS A 63 5.04 -11.67 -0.56
C HIS A 63 3.70 -12.38 -0.80
N ASN A 64 2.79 -11.74 -1.55
CA ASN A 64 1.48 -12.33 -1.85
C ASN A 64 1.58 -13.55 -2.79
N THR A 65 2.50 -13.52 -3.76
CA THR A 65 2.77 -14.68 -4.63
C THR A 65 3.27 -15.88 -3.83
N ALA A 66 4.21 -15.66 -2.91
CA ALA A 66 4.71 -16.71 -2.03
C ALA A 66 3.61 -17.26 -1.10
N ALA A 67 2.72 -16.39 -0.60
CA ALA A 67 1.56 -16.79 0.18
C ALA A 67 0.60 -17.67 -0.63
N ARG A 68 0.34 -17.32 -1.90
CA ARG A 68 -0.47 -18.11 -2.82
C ARG A 68 0.14 -19.48 -3.09
N ASP A 69 1.43 -19.53 -3.40
CA ASP A 69 2.13 -20.79 -3.68
C ASP A 69 2.13 -21.70 -2.44
N THR A 70 2.28 -21.12 -1.24
CA THR A 70 2.18 -21.85 0.03
C THR A 70 0.77 -22.37 0.29
N ALA A 71 -0.26 -21.56 0.01
CA ALA A 71 -1.65 -21.98 0.13
C ALA A 71 -1.99 -23.14 -0.83
N ALA A 72 -1.50 -23.07 -2.09
CA ALA A 72 -1.66 -24.13 -3.07
C ALA A 72 -0.94 -25.43 -2.70
N ALA A 73 0.20 -25.33 -2.00
CA ALA A 73 0.97 -26.49 -1.53
C ALA A 73 0.49 -27.06 -0.17
N SER A 74 -0.39 -26.36 0.53
CA SER A 74 -0.83 -26.73 1.88
C SER A 74 -1.72 -27.98 1.87
N ARG A 75 -1.38 -28.95 2.72
CA ARG A 75 -2.18 -30.17 2.94
C ARG A 75 -3.25 -29.91 4.00
N VAL A 76 -4.31 -30.73 4.01
CA VAL A 76 -5.38 -30.67 5.02
C VAL A 76 -4.78 -30.70 6.43
N GLY A 77 -4.94 -29.61 7.19
CA GLY A 77 -4.40 -29.43 8.54
C GLY A 77 -3.22 -28.45 8.67
N ALA A 78 -2.64 -27.98 7.56
CA ALA A 78 -1.71 -26.85 7.58
C ALA A 78 -2.50 -25.54 7.73
N GLY A 79 -2.00 -24.61 8.55
CA GLY A 79 -2.68 -23.35 8.85
C GLY A 79 -3.09 -22.56 7.60
N THR A 80 -4.16 -21.76 7.72
CA THR A 80 -4.70 -20.99 6.60
C THR A 80 -3.75 -19.86 6.23
N THR A 81 -3.07 -19.97 5.10
CA THR A 81 -2.34 -18.86 4.48
C THR A 81 -3.32 -18.07 3.62
N THR A 82 -3.60 -16.83 3.98
CA THR A 82 -4.48 -15.94 3.20
C THR A 82 -3.67 -15.26 2.10
N CYS A 83 -4.03 -15.52 0.84
CA CYS A 83 -3.53 -14.80 -0.32
C CYS A 83 -4.66 -13.96 -0.94
N VAL A 84 -4.28 -12.88 -1.64
CA VAL A 84 -5.20 -11.98 -2.33
C VAL A 84 -5.09 -12.21 -3.82
N GLU A 85 -6.19 -12.58 -4.48
CA GLU A 85 -6.22 -12.86 -5.93
C GLU A 85 -6.66 -11.66 -6.77
N GLN A 86 -6.99 -10.52 -6.14
CA GLN A 86 -7.50 -9.32 -6.80
C GLN A 86 -6.53 -8.15 -6.68
N PHE A 87 -6.66 -7.16 -7.56
CA PHE A 87 -5.93 -5.90 -7.50
C PHE A 87 -6.77 -4.87 -6.76
N GLY A 88 -6.18 -4.26 -5.72
CA GLY A 88 -6.88 -3.28 -4.90
C GLY A 88 -6.30 -3.19 -3.49
N PHE A 89 -7.05 -2.51 -2.64
CA PHE A 89 -6.77 -2.37 -1.22
C PHE A 89 -8.08 -2.11 -0.48
N HIS A 90 -8.20 -2.53 0.77
CA HIS A 90 -9.46 -2.42 1.54
C HIS A 90 -9.88 -0.98 1.85
N ILE A 91 -8.98 -0.02 1.65
CA ILE A 91 -9.23 1.41 1.81
C ILE A 91 -8.58 2.21 0.68
N ASN A 92 -9.18 3.33 0.32
CA ASN A 92 -8.59 4.28 -0.62
C ASN A 92 -7.35 4.93 0.01
N THR A 93 -6.26 4.93 -0.74
CA THR A 93 -5.02 5.65 -0.41
C THR A 93 -5.01 7.01 -1.11
N CYS A 94 -3.95 7.80 -0.93
CA CYS A 94 -3.77 9.05 -1.64
C CYS A 94 -2.38 9.13 -2.26
N CYS A 95 -2.27 9.81 -3.42
CA CYS A 95 -1.01 10.25 -4.01
C CYS A 95 -0.97 11.77 -3.89
N GLY A 96 -0.21 12.29 -2.92
CA GLY A 96 -0.38 13.68 -2.48
C GLY A 96 -1.81 13.92 -2.01
N TYR A 97 -2.47 14.97 -2.52
CA TYR A 97 -3.87 15.29 -2.20
C TYR A 97 -4.90 14.51 -3.01
N ILE A 98 -4.44 13.69 -3.96
CA ILE A 98 -5.33 12.98 -4.87
C ILE A 98 -5.70 11.62 -4.27
N SER A 99 -6.98 11.44 -3.93
CA SER A 99 -7.52 10.14 -3.53
C SER A 99 -7.39 9.13 -4.68
N GLN A 100 -6.91 7.93 -4.36
CA GLN A 100 -6.79 6.82 -5.30
C GLN A 100 -7.90 5.81 -5.03
N ASP A 101 -8.72 5.54 -6.04
CA ASP A 101 -9.67 4.43 -5.98
C ASP A 101 -8.91 3.09 -5.94
N ASN A 102 -9.09 2.36 -4.85
CA ASN A 102 -8.49 1.05 -4.61
C ASN A 102 -9.53 -0.07 -4.55
N THR A 103 -10.76 0.19 -5.02
CA THR A 103 -11.81 -0.82 -5.14
C THR A 103 -11.29 -2.04 -5.90
N TRP A 104 -11.49 -3.22 -5.30
CA TRP A 104 -10.99 -4.49 -5.83
C TRP A 104 -11.46 -4.75 -7.27
N ALA A 105 -10.55 -5.31 -8.07
CA ALA A 105 -10.81 -5.75 -9.43
C ALA A 105 -9.97 -7.00 -9.75
N ASP A 106 -10.55 -7.93 -10.50
CA ASP A 106 -9.87 -9.17 -10.91
C ASP A 106 -8.86 -8.94 -12.04
N ASP A 107 -9.04 -7.86 -12.80
CA ASP A 107 -8.21 -7.53 -13.97
C ASP A 107 -7.36 -6.28 -13.72
N TRP A 108 -6.06 -6.41 -13.96
CA TRP A 108 -5.10 -5.33 -13.75
C TRP A 108 -5.34 -4.14 -14.67
N LEU A 109 -5.70 -4.37 -15.93
CA LEU A 109 -5.92 -3.28 -16.90
C LEU A 109 -7.13 -2.45 -16.48
N VAL A 110 -8.22 -3.11 -16.04
CA VAL A 110 -9.40 -2.44 -15.48
C VAL A 110 -9.05 -1.65 -14.21
N PHE A 111 -8.28 -2.23 -13.29
CA PHE A 111 -7.88 -1.54 -12.07
C PHE A 111 -7.01 -0.31 -12.36
N TYR A 112 -6.02 -0.46 -13.23
CA TYR A 112 -5.04 0.59 -13.50
C TYR A 112 -5.60 1.71 -14.39
N SER A 113 -6.47 1.37 -15.36
CA SER A 113 -7.11 2.38 -16.22
C SER A 113 -7.95 3.38 -15.42
N ARG A 114 -8.66 2.94 -14.38
CA ARG A 114 -9.42 3.84 -13.46
C ARG A 114 -8.52 4.93 -12.86
N LYS A 115 -7.27 4.59 -12.53
CA LYS A 115 -6.29 5.55 -11.97
C LYS A 115 -5.85 6.56 -13.03
N LEU A 116 -5.62 6.11 -14.26
CA LEU A 116 -5.27 6.98 -15.39
C LEU A 116 -6.44 7.90 -15.76
N ASP A 117 -7.65 7.36 -15.92
CA ASP A 117 -8.86 8.10 -16.27
C ASP A 117 -9.14 9.21 -15.25
N PHE A 118 -8.97 8.92 -13.96
CA PHE A 118 -9.12 9.94 -12.92
C PHE A 118 -8.13 11.11 -13.09
N GLN A 119 -6.85 10.81 -13.34
CA GLN A 119 -5.83 11.84 -13.56
C GLN A 119 -6.09 12.65 -14.83
N LEU A 120 -6.48 11.99 -15.92
CA LEU A 120 -6.83 12.66 -17.18
C LEU A 120 -8.03 13.60 -17.00
N ASN A 121 -9.06 13.16 -16.27
CA ASN A 121 -10.22 13.98 -15.97
C ASN A 121 -9.89 15.20 -15.10
N LEU A 122 -8.95 15.09 -14.17
CA LEU A 122 -8.47 16.25 -13.39
C LEU A 122 -7.82 17.29 -14.30
N ILE A 123 -6.90 16.87 -15.17
CA ILE A 123 -6.23 17.75 -16.13
C ILE A 123 -7.24 18.40 -17.07
N GLN A 124 -8.22 17.63 -17.58
CA GLN A 124 -9.24 18.17 -18.47
C GLN A 124 -10.08 19.26 -17.81
N LYS A 125 -10.42 19.11 -16.52
CA LYS A 125 -11.14 20.13 -15.75
C LYS A 125 -10.31 21.39 -15.57
N GLU A 126 -9.05 21.24 -15.16
CA GLU A 126 -8.13 22.37 -14.96
C GLU A 126 -7.90 23.18 -16.24
N VAL A 127 -7.85 22.53 -17.41
CA VAL A 127 -7.72 23.21 -18.71
C VAL A 127 -9.03 23.87 -19.18
N SER A 128 -10.17 23.40 -18.70
CA SER A 128 -11.49 23.91 -19.11
C SER A 128 -11.97 25.09 -18.25
N GLU A 129 -11.28 25.37 -17.14
CA GLU A 129 -11.50 26.52 -16.23
C GLU A 129 -10.59 27.70 -16.60
#